data_AF-A0A2P2KRV3-F1
#
_entry.id   AF-A0A2P2KRV3-F1
#
_cell.length_a   1.000
_cell.length_b   1.000
_cell.length_c   1.000
_cell.angle_alpha   90.00
_cell.angle_beta   90.00
_cell.angle_gamma   90.00
#
_symmetry.space_group_name_H-M   'P 1'
#
loop_
_entity.id
_entity.type
_entity.pdbx_description
1 polymer ?
#
loop_
_entity_poly.entity_id
_entity_poly.type
_entity_poly.pdbx_seq_one_letter_code
_entity_poly.pdbx_strand_id
1 'polypeptide(L)'
;MDLKLFFGCRLVQTMDYSVIVFDTAPTGHTLRLLQFPSTLEKGLEKMMSLKSKFGGLLNQMTRLFGIEDEFGEDAILGRLEGMKDVIEQVNKQFKDPDLTTFVCVCIPEFLSLYETERLVQELTKFEIDTRNIIINQVIYDDEDVESKLLKARMRMQQKYLDQFYILYDDFHITKLPLLPEEVTGVGALKAFSRHFLSPYLPSPSRSTVEDLERRISTLRQQLQDAEAELEKLRKGKQKA
;
A
#
# COMPACT_ATOMS: atom_id res chain seq x y z
N MET A 1 6.87 -11.93 9.17
CA MET A 1 5.92 -10.80 9.02
C MET A 1 4.68 -11.21 8.24
N ASP A 2 4.77 -12.18 7.33
CA ASP A 2 3.64 -12.70 6.53
C ASP A 2 2.44 -13.20 7.36
N LEU A 3 2.68 -13.79 8.54
CA LEU A 3 1.61 -14.20 9.46
C LEU A 3 0.84 -13.02 10.08
N LYS A 4 1.45 -11.83 10.24
CA LYS A 4 0.81 -10.69 10.92
C LYS A 4 -0.32 -10.06 10.10
N LEU A 5 -0.25 -10.09 8.77
CA LEU A 5 -1.29 -9.51 7.91
C LEU A 5 -2.51 -10.42 7.78
N PHE A 6 -2.31 -11.75 7.73
CA PHE A 6 -3.41 -12.71 7.74
C PHE A 6 -4.13 -12.76 9.10
N PHE A 7 -3.38 -12.76 10.20
CA PHE A 7 -3.96 -12.53 11.53
C PHE A 7 -4.59 -11.14 11.63
N GLY A 8 -4.02 -10.14 10.96
CA GLY A 8 -4.55 -8.79 10.81
C GLY A 8 -5.94 -8.78 10.15
N CYS A 9 -6.13 -9.35 8.96
CA CYS A 9 -7.44 -9.41 8.31
C CYS A 9 -8.49 -10.10 9.19
N ARG A 10 -8.11 -11.18 9.89
CA ARG A 10 -9.03 -11.91 10.78
C ARG A 10 -9.35 -11.15 12.08
N LEU A 11 -8.41 -10.38 12.63
CA LEU A 11 -8.62 -9.50 13.79
C LEU A 11 -9.35 -8.20 13.40
N VAL A 12 -9.13 -7.70 12.20
CA VAL A 12 -9.70 -6.44 11.73
C VAL A 12 -11.13 -6.62 11.23
N GLN A 13 -11.51 -7.81 10.74
CA GLN A 13 -12.93 -8.15 10.54
C GLN A 13 -13.77 -8.09 11.82
N THR A 14 -13.15 -8.07 13.01
CA THR A 14 -13.85 -7.85 14.29
C THR A 14 -13.86 -6.40 14.77
N MET A 15 -13.30 -5.46 13.99
CA MET A 15 -13.28 -4.03 14.31
C MET A 15 -13.92 -3.22 13.17
N ASP A 16 -14.87 -2.34 13.50
CA ASP A 16 -15.62 -1.53 12.53
C ASP A 16 -14.80 -0.35 11.97
N TYR A 17 -13.77 -0.62 11.17
CA TYR A 17 -13.03 0.40 10.42
C TYR A 17 -13.57 0.55 9.00
N SER A 18 -13.65 1.78 8.50
CA SER A 18 -14.07 2.05 7.12
C SER A 18 -12.97 1.78 6.08
N VAL A 19 -11.71 2.03 6.44
CA VAL A 19 -10.53 1.87 5.57
C VAL A 19 -9.36 1.40 6.42
N ILE A 20 -8.56 0.49 5.86
CA ILE A 20 -7.36 -0.04 6.51
C ILE A 20 -6.18 0.18 5.57
N VAL A 21 -5.10 0.76 6.07
CA VAL A 21 -3.86 0.97 5.31
C VAL A 21 -2.83 -0.05 5.75
N PHE A 22 -2.36 -0.86 4.81
CA PHE A 22 -1.31 -1.84 5.04
C PHE A 22 0.05 -1.29 4.59
N ASP A 23 0.96 -1.13 5.54
CA ASP A 23 2.36 -0.85 5.25
C ASP A 23 3.12 -2.17 5.06
N THR A 24 3.63 -2.39 3.85
CA THR A 24 4.22 -3.67 3.45
C THR A 24 5.75 -3.63 3.47
N ALA A 25 6.37 -4.80 3.64
CA ALA A 25 7.80 -4.98 3.47
C ALA A 25 8.26 -4.59 2.04
N PRO A 26 9.56 -4.45 1.76
CA PRO A 26 10.03 -4.16 0.40
C PRO A 26 9.52 -5.18 -0.63
N THR A 27 9.34 -4.68 -1.87
CA THR A 27 8.72 -5.31 -3.05
C THR A 27 8.76 -6.85 -3.10
N GLY A 28 9.94 -7.47 -2.96
CA GLY A 28 10.10 -8.92 -3.06
C GLY A 28 9.39 -9.76 -1.98
N HIS A 29 9.12 -9.19 -0.80
CA HIS A 29 8.41 -9.88 0.28
C HIS A 29 6.89 -9.72 0.17
N THR A 30 6.42 -8.56 -0.28
CA THR A 30 4.98 -8.29 -0.50
C THR A 30 4.38 -9.23 -1.53
N LEU A 31 5.13 -9.59 -2.56
CA LEU A 31 4.67 -10.55 -3.58
C LEU A 31 4.39 -11.94 -3.01
N ARG A 32 5.15 -12.42 -2.01
CA ARG A 32 4.89 -13.71 -1.36
C ARG A 32 3.62 -13.68 -0.53
N LEU A 33 3.34 -12.53 0.07
CA LEU A 33 2.13 -12.31 0.85
C LEU A 33 0.88 -12.38 -0.04
N LEU A 34 0.92 -11.77 -1.23
CA LEU A 34 -0.19 -11.80 -2.19
C LEU A 34 -0.38 -13.18 -2.83
N GLN A 35 0.70 -13.97 -2.96
CA GLN A 35 0.64 -15.37 -3.40
C GLN A 35 0.09 -16.33 -2.33
N PHE A 36 0.08 -15.92 -1.07
CA PHE A 36 -0.23 -16.79 0.06
C PHE A 36 -1.65 -17.37 0.03
N PRO A 37 -2.73 -16.61 -0.24
CA PRO A 37 -4.09 -17.16 -0.32
C PRO A 37 -4.19 -18.29 -1.34
N SER A 38 -3.70 -18.07 -2.57
CA SER A 38 -3.72 -19.07 -3.63
C SER A 38 -2.84 -20.30 -3.34
N THR A 39 -1.74 -20.11 -2.61
CA THR A 39 -0.84 -21.21 -2.22
C THR A 39 -1.46 -22.05 -1.12
N LEU A 40 -2.11 -21.42 -0.14
CA LEU A 40 -2.87 -22.12 0.90
C LEU A 40 -4.05 -22.89 0.33
N GLU A 41 -4.82 -22.27 -0.57
CA GLU A 41 -5.95 -22.91 -1.25
C GLU A 41 -5.51 -24.21 -1.94
N LYS A 42 -4.47 -24.14 -2.79
CA LYS A 42 -3.89 -25.33 -3.44
C LYS A 42 -3.36 -26.38 -2.45
N GLY A 43 -2.81 -25.94 -1.32
CA GLY A 43 -2.35 -26.82 -0.25
C GLY A 43 -3.50 -27.55 0.42
N LEU A 44 -4.57 -26.83 0.74
CA LEU A 44 -5.80 -27.37 1.34
C LEU A 44 -6.48 -28.36 0.39
N GLU A 45 -6.60 -28.03 -0.90
CA GLU A 45 -7.16 -28.94 -1.91
C GLU A 45 -6.35 -30.24 -2.04
N LYS A 46 -5.02 -30.15 -2.03
CA LYS A 46 -4.14 -31.34 -2.03
C LYS A 46 -4.31 -32.16 -0.77
N MET A 47 -4.44 -31.53 0.40
CA MET A 47 -4.65 -32.23 1.67
C MET A 47 -6.01 -32.94 1.68
N MET A 48 -7.08 -32.27 1.23
CA MET A 48 -8.42 -32.84 1.10
C MET A 48 -8.44 -34.02 0.12
N SER A 49 -7.78 -33.89 -1.03
CA SER A 49 -7.71 -34.98 -2.02
C SER A 49 -6.81 -36.15 -1.60
N LEU A 50 -5.76 -35.92 -0.80
CA LEU A 50 -5.04 -37.00 -0.13
C LEU A 50 -5.94 -37.68 0.91
N LYS A 51 -6.63 -36.91 1.75
CA LYS A 51 -7.53 -37.48 2.77
C LYS A 51 -8.65 -38.29 2.13
N SER A 52 -9.23 -37.87 1.01
CA SER A 52 -10.27 -38.66 0.34
C SER A 52 -9.74 -39.99 -0.22
N LYS A 53 -8.51 -40.01 -0.74
CA LYS A 53 -7.85 -41.23 -1.24
C LYS A 53 -7.40 -42.17 -0.13
N PHE A 54 -6.87 -41.62 0.97
CA PHE A 54 -6.39 -42.41 2.11
C PHE A 54 -7.47 -42.72 3.14
N GLY A 55 -8.55 -41.94 3.21
CA GLY A 55 -9.65 -42.12 4.16
C GLY A 55 -10.43 -43.41 3.93
N GLY A 56 -10.57 -43.86 2.67
CA GLY A 56 -11.16 -45.18 2.37
C GLY A 56 -10.31 -46.36 2.89
N LEU A 57 -8.99 -46.18 2.97
CA LEU A 57 -8.05 -47.17 3.50
C LEU A 57 -7.93 -47.07 5.03
N LEU A 58 -7.90 -45.84 5.57
CA LEU A 58 -7.89 -45.56 7.00
C LEU A 58 -9.15 -46.12 7.65
N ASN A 59 -10.34 -45.85 7.10
CA ASN A 59 -11.61 -46.38 7.62
C ASN A 59 -11.66 -47.92 7.61
N GLN A 60 -11.00 -48.58 6.66
CA GLN A 60 -10.88 -50.04 6.67
C GLN A 60 -9.91 -50.52 7.75
N MET A 61 -8.80 -49.81 7.96
CA MET A 61 -7.81 -50.13 8.98
C MET A 61 -8.34 -49.89 10.39
N THR A 62 -9.03 -48.77 10.63
CA THR A 62 -9.70 -48.39 11.88
C THR A 62 -10.72 -49.45 12.29
N ARG A 63 -11.57 -49.91 11.34
CA ARG A 63 -12.54 -51.01 11.57
C ARG A 63 -11.87 -52.34 11.89
N LEU A 64 -10.70 -52.63 11.33
CA LEU A 64 -9.97 -53.89 11.56
C LEU A 64 -9.21 -53.90 12.89
N PHE A 65 -8.71 -52.74 13.32
CA PHE A 65 -7.94 -52.60 14.57
C PHE A 65 -8.80 -52.22 15.79
N GLY A 66 -10.12 -52.06 15.63
CA GLY A 66 -11.04 -51.77 16.73
C GLY A 66 -10.76 -50.44 17.43
N ILE A 67 -10.07 -49.53 16.74
CA ILE A 67 -9.82 -48.16 17.22
C ILE A 67 -11.13 -47.41 16.94
N GLU A 68 -11.90 -47.09 17.98
CA GLU A 68 -13.06 -46.21 17.81
C GLU A 68 -12.62 -44.86 17.23
N ASP A 69 -13.48 -44.31 16.37
CA ASP A 69 -13.32 -43.10 15.56
C ASP A 69 -13.28 -41.82 16.43
N GLU A 70 -12.36 -41.77 17.39
CA GLU A 70 -12.18 -40.67 18.34
C GLU A 70 -11.14 -39.64 17.87
N PHE A 71 -10.63 -39.79 16.63
CA PHE A 71 -9.99 -38.68 15.96
C PHE A 71 -11.09 -37.79 15.42
N GLY A 72 -11.20 -36.57 15.94
CA GLY A 72 -12.19 -35.55 15.53
C GLY A 72 -12.03 -35.12 14.06
N GLU A 73 -12.21 -36.05 13.13
CA GLU A 73 -12.06 -35.88 11.69
C GLU A 73 -13.07 -34.86 11.17
N ASP A 74 -14.30 -34.89 11.69
CA ASP A 74 -15.35 -33.91 11.36
C ASP A 74 -15.00 -32.52 11.88
N ALA A 75 -14.39 -32.42 13.07
CA ALA A 75 -13.92 -31.16 13.63
C ALA A 75 -12.73 -30.59 12.86
N ILE A 76 -11.85 -31.45 12.33
CA ILE A 76 -10.74 -31.04 11.46
C ILE A 76 -11.27 -30.62 10.09
N LEU A 77 -12.24 -31.35 9.51
CA LEU A 77 -12.87 -30.98 8.24
C LEU A 77 -13.56 -29.63 8.32
N GLY A 78 -14.41 -29.42 9.33
CA GLY A 78 -15.14 -28.16 9.49
C GLY A 78 -14.20 -26.96 9.68
N ARG A 79 -13.04 -27.18 10.32
CA ARG A 79 -11.99 -26.14 10.41
C ARG A 79 -11.32 -25.86 9.06
N LEU A 80 -11.04 -26.89 8.26
CA LEU A 80 -10.42 -26.75 6.94
C LEU A 80 -11.37 -26.07 5.95
N GLU A 81 -12.66 -26.43 5.97
CA GLU A 81 -13.70 -25.78 5.18
C GLU A 81 -13.86 -24.31 5.59
N GLY A 82 -13.98 -24.03 6.89
CA GLY A 82 -14.05 -22.64 7.36
C GLY A 82 -12.82 -21.80 7.02
N MET A 83 -11.62 -22.40 6.98
CA MET A 83 -10.41 -21.71 6.51
C MET A 83 -10.46 -21.43 5.01
N LYS A 84 -10.99 -22.36 4.21
CA LYS A 84 -11.16 -22.18 2.76
C LYS A 84 -12.09 -21.02 2.47
N ASP A 85 -13.24 -20.94 3.15
CA ASP A 85 -14.22 -19.87 2.97
C ASP A 85 -13.61 -18.48 3.25
N VAL A 86 -12.83 -18.35 4.33
CA VAL A 86 -12.14 -17.09 4.65
C VAL A 86 -11.11 -16.74 3.58
N ILE A 87 -10.35 -17.71 3.07
CA ILE A 87 -9.35 -17.48 2.03
C ILE A 87 -10.02 -17.01 0.73
N GLU A 88 -11.11 -17.67 0.31
CA GLU A 88 -11.86 -17.27 -0.89
C GLU A 88 -12.44 -15.86 -0.75
N GLN A 89 -13.02 -15.54 0.41
CA GLN A 89 -13.56 -14.22 0.69
C GLN A 89 -12.48 -13.13 0.62
N VAL A 90 -11.33 -13.38 1.25
CA VAL A 90 -10.18 -12.45 1.23
C VAL A 90 -9.66 -12.27 -0.20
N ASN A 91 -9.52 -13.36 -0.95
CA ASN A 91 -9.05 -13.31 -2.35
C ASN A 91 -10.02 -12.51 -3.23
N LYS A 92 -11.33 -12.68 -3.03
CA LYS A 92 -12.36 -11.90 -3.73
C LYS A 92 -12.26 -10.40 -3.42
N GLN A 93 -12.04 -10.03 -2.16
CA GLN A 93 -11.89 -8.63 -1.75
C GLN A 93 -10.62 -7.99 -2.31
N PHE A 94 -9.50 -8.72 -2.35
CA PHE A 94 -8.23 -8.21 -2.91
C PHE A 94 -8.31 -7.91 -4.40
N LYS A 95 -9.16 -8.63 -5.13
CA LYS A 95 -9.36 -8.47 -6.58
C LYS A 95 -10.45 -7.46 -6.96
N ASP A 96 -11.17 -6.94 -5.97
CA ASP A 96 -12.23 -5.97 -6.19
C ASP A 96 -11.63 -4.54 -6.19
N PRO A 97 -11.59 -3.84 -7.34
CA PRO A 97 -11.01 -2.50 -7.44
C PRO A 97 -11.77 -1.43 -6.65
N ASP A 98 -13.04 -1.68 -6.31
CA ASP A 98 -13.85 -0.74 -5.52
C ASP A 98 -13.58 -0.91 -4.00
N LEU A 99 -12.96 -2.01 -3.60
CA LEU A 99 -12.64 -2.32 -2.19
C LEU A 99 -11.14 -2.22 -1.89
N THR A 100 -10.28 -2.64 -2.81
CA THR A 100 -8.84 -2.75 -2.61
C THR A 100 -8.08 -2.11 -3.76
N THR A 101 -7.16 -1.20 -3.43
CA THR A 101 -6.19 -0.65 -4.38
C THR A 101 -4.79 -0.70 -3.77
N PHE A 102 -3.78 -0.92 -4.61
CA PHE A 102 -2.38 -0.90 -4.25
C PHE A 102 -1.74 0.42 -4.67
N VAL A 103 -0.95 1.03 -3.78
CA VAL A 103 -0.22 2.28 -4.06
C VAL A 103 1.27 2.00 -4.05
N CYS A 104 1.92 2.13 -5.21
CA CYS A 104 3.36 1.91 -5.33
C CYS A 104 4.12 3.17 -4.88
N VAL A 105 5.14 3.01 -4.04
CA VAL A 105 6.03 4.12 -3.62
C VAL A 105 7.44 3.83 -4.10
N CYS A 106 8.06 4.77 -4.81
CA CYS A 106 9.37 4.63 -5.40
C CYS A 106 10.18 5.94 -5.34
N ILE A 107 11.44 5.89 -5.79
CA ILE A 107 12.29 7.06 -6.00
C ILE A 107 12.69 7.15 -7.48
N PRO A 108 13.02 8.35 -8.00
CA PRO A 108 13.33 8.53 -9.43
C PRO A 108 14.76 8.06 -9.78
N GLU A 109 15.00 6.76 -9.64
CA GLU A 109 16.27 6.08 -9.94
C GLU A 109 16.03 4.78 -10.71
N PHE A 110 17.04 4.32 -11.45
CA PHE A 110 16.94 3.14 -12.31
C PHE A 110 16.44 1.88 -11.59
N LEU A 111 17.07 1.54 -10.46
CA LEU A 111 16.74 0.30 -9.76
C LEU A 111 15.32 0.35 -9.20
N SER A 112 14.91 1.51 -8.66
CA SER A 112 13.57 1.70 -8.12
C SER A 112 12.49 1.66 -9.20
N LEU A 113 12.75 2.21 -10.39
CA LEU A 113 11.87 2.07 -11.56
C LEU A 113 11.71 0.60 -11.97
N TYR A 114 12.82 -0.13 -12.10
CA TYR A 114 12.81 -1.54 -12.48
C TYR A 114 12.06 -2.43 -11.46
N GLU A 115 12.27 -2.20 -10.16
CA GLU A 115 11.54 -2.91 -9.11
C GLU A 115 10.04 -2.59 -9.10
N THR A 116 9.69 -1.33 -9.35
CA THR A 116 8.29 -0.89 -9.44
C THR A 116 7.60 -1.53 -10.63
N GLU A 117 8.25 -1.60 -11.79
CA GLU A 117 7.73 -2.28 -12.97
C GLU A 117 7.46 -3.76 -12.71
N ARG A 118 8.43 -4.45 -12.10
CA ARG A 118 8.24 -5.85 -11.72
C ARG A 118 7.10 -6.02 -10.72
N LEU A 119 6.94 -5.12 -9.75
CA LEU A 119 5.83 -5.14 -8.80
C LEU A 119 4.49 -4.96 -9.51
N VAL A 120 4.36 -3.96 -10.38
CA VAL A 120 3.12 -3.69 -11.13
C VAL A 120 2.74 -4.90 -11.99
N GLN A 121 3.69 -5.47 -12.73
CA GLN A 121 3.45 -6.68 -13.54
C GLN A 121 2.93 -7.86 -12.70
N GLU A 122 3.46 -8.05 -11.49
CA GLU A 122 2.99 -9.11 -10.59
C GLU A 122 1.61 -8.80 -10.01
N LEU A 123 1.33 -7.55 -9.59
CA LEU A 123 0.01 -7.13 -9.13
C LEU A 123 -1.06 -7.39 -10.20
N THR A 124 -0.76 -7.05 -11.46
CA THR A 124 -1.64 -7.36 -12.60
C THR A 124 -1.89 -8.85 -12.77
N LYS A 125 -0.86 -9.71 -12.59
CA LYS A 125 -1.04 -11.17 -12.63
C LYS A 125 -1.95 -11.70 -11.52
N PHE A 126 -1.96 -11.04 -10.36
CA PHE A 126 -2.85 -11.37 -9.25
C PHE A 126 -4.22 -10.69 -9.34
N GLU A 127 -4.48 -9.91 -10.40
CA GLU A 127 -5.72 -9.16 -10.60
C GLU A 127 -5.99 -8.15 -9.48
N ILE A 128 -4.92 -7.57 -8.91
CA ILE A 128 -5.02 -6.54 -7.87
C ILE A 128 -4.91 -5.18 -8.54
N ASP A 129 -5.86 -4.28 -8.24
CA ASP A 129 -5.86 -2.93 -8.77
C ASP A 129 -4.64 -2.13 -8.26
N THR A 130 -3.95 -1.47 -9.18
CA THR A 130 -2.88 -0.52 -8.89
C THR A 130 -2.95 0.58 -9.92
N ARG A 131 -3.38 1.79 -9.50
CA ARG A 131 -3.50 2.96 -10.38
C ARG A 131 -2.78 4.19 -9.85
N ASN A 132 -2.08 4.05 -8.73
CA ASN A 132 -1.43 5.17 -8.05
C ASN A 132 0.05 4.85 -7.82
N ILE A 133 0.91 5.77 -8.27
CA ILE A 133 2.35 5.71 -8.04
C ILE A 133 2.78 7.00 -7.34
N ILE A 134 3.50 6.86 -6.23
CA ILE A 134 4.12 7.97 -5.51
C ILE A 134 5.62 7.91 -5.77
N ILE A 135 6.15 8.97 -6.36
CA ILE A 135 7.59 9.16 -6.57
C ILE A 135 8.09 10.11 -5.47
N ASN A 136 8.79 9.58 -4.48
CA ASN A 136 9.33 10.31 -3.36
C ASN A 136 10.76 10.82 -3.63
N GLN A 137 11.24 11.74 -2.78
CA GLN A 137 12.59 12.30 -2.84
C GLN A 137 12.94 12.95 -4.19
N VAL A 138 11.94 13.57 -4.82
CA VAL A 138 12.14 14.33 -6.05
C VAL A 138 12.84 15.65 -5.71
N ILE A 139 13.97 15.88 -6.37
CA ILE A 139 14.71 17.13 -6.26
C ILE A 139 14.16 18.07 -7.32
N TYR A 140 13.58 19.16 -6.86
CA TYR A 140 13.07 20.20 -7.74
C TYR A 140 14.16 21.23 -8.06
N ASP A 141 14.05 21.85 -9.23
CA ASP A 141 14.93 22.95 -9.59
C ASP A 141 14.60 24.17 -8.75
N ASP A 142 15.63 24.68 -8.11
CA ASP A 142 15.64 25.95 -7.43
C ASP A 142 16.79 26.73 -8.05
N GLU A 143 16.46 27.80 -8.76
CA GLU A 143 17.42 28.56 -9.57
C GLU A 143 18.59 29.10 -8.73
N ASP A 144 18.40 29.24 -7.41
CA ASP A 144 19.40 29.71 -6.45
C ASP A 144 20.49 28.66 -6.13
N VAL A 145 20.38 27.43 -6.62
CA VAL A 145 21.36 26.37 -6.34
C VAL A 145 22.47 26.33 -7.39
N GLU A 146 23.70 26.68 -6.98
CA GLU A 146 24.89 26.61 -7.84
C GLU A 146 25.58 25.23 -7.87
N SER A 147 25.10 24.25 -7.10
CA SER A 147 25.75 22.94 -6.96
C SER A 147 25.73 22.12 -8.26
N LYS A 148 26.92 21.90 -8.83
CA LYS A 148 27.10 21.02 -10.01
C LYS A 148 26.60 19.60 -9.76
N LEU A 149 26.79 19.08 -8.55
CA LEU A 149 26.34 17.73 -8.17
C LEU A 149 24.80 17.66 -8.07
N LEU A 150 24.16 18.68 -7.50
CA LEU A 150 22.70 18.71 -7.41
C LEU A 150 22.07 18.80 -8.81
N LYS A 151 22.57 19.69 -9.65
CA LYS A 151 22.12 19.79 -11.06
C LYS A 151 22.31 18.49 -11.83
N ALA A 152 23.40 17.75 -11.57
CA ALA A 152 23.60 16.43 -12.17
C ALA A 152 22.60 15.39 -11.66
N ARG A 153 22.32 15.36 -10.34
CA ARG A 153 21.30 14.49 -9.74
C ARG A 153 19.91 14.79 -10.29
N MET A 154 19.53 16.05 -10.42
CA MET A 154 18.23 16.44 -10.98
C MET A 154 18.09 16.00 -12.44
N ARG A 155 19.11 16.20 -13.28
CA ARG A 155 19.09 15.69 -14.67
C ARG A 155 18.95 14.18 -14.72
N MET A 156 19.60 13.46 -13.80
CA MET A 156 19.46 12.01 -13.69
C MET A 156 18.03 11.63 -13.28
N GLN A 157 17.46 12.28 -12.26
CA GLN A 157 16.08 12.03 -11.83
C GLN A 157 15.07 12.35 -12.94
N GLN A 158 15.23 13.47 -13.66
CA GLN A 158 14.35 13.88 -14.74
C GLN A 158 14.23 12.80 -15.83
N LYS A 159 15.37 12.19 -16.22
CA LYS A 159 15.37 11.07 -17.16
C LYS A 159 14.45 9.93 -16.70
N TYR A 160 14.46 9.58 -15.42
CA TYR A 160 13.61 8.49 -14.90
C TYR A 160 12.17 8.93 -14.68
N LEU A 161 11.94 10.19 -14.28
CA LEU A 161 10.60 10.76 -14.22
C LEU A 161 9.92 10.70 -15.59
N ASP A 162 10.61 11.11 -16.65
CA ASP A 162 10.09 11.03 -18.04
C ASP A 162 9.73 9.58 -18.40
N GLN A 163 10.57 8.61 -18.02
CA GLN A 163 10.27 7.19 -18.23
C GLN A 163 9.02 6.73 -17.46
N PHE A 164 8.83 7.17 -16.21
CA PHE A 164 7.61 6.87 -15.45
C PHE A 164 6.36 7.41 -16.17
N TYR A 165 6.38 8.65 -16.65
CA TYR A 165 5.23 9.24 -17.36
C TYR A 165 4.96 8.59 -18.73
N ILE A 166 5.98 8.02 -19.38
CA ILE A 166 5.80 7.28 -20.63
C ILE A 166 5.22 5.88 -20.38
N LEU A 167 5.69 5.20 -19.33
CA LEU A 167 5.30 3.81 -19.04
C LEU A 167 3.95 3.69 -18.33
N TYR A 168 3.54 4.73 -17.61
CA TYR A 168 2.36 4.72 -16.72
C TYR A 168 1.49 5.95 -16.97
N ASP A 169 1.14 6.21 -18.23
CA ASP A 169 0.30 7.35 -18.63
C ASP A 169 -1.15 7.24 -18.11
N ASP A 170 -1.61 6.02 -17.85
CA ASP A 170 -2.89 5.68 -17.23
C ASP A 170 -2.87 5.69 -15.69
N PHE A 171 -1.72 5.91 -15.07
CA PHE A 171 -1.59 5.97 -13.62
C PHE A 171 -1.64 7.41 -13.10
N HIS A 172 -2.18 7.56 -11.90
CA HIS A 172 -2.04 8.79 -11.13
C HIS A 172 -0.66 8.83 -10.46
N ILE A 173 0.25 9.64 -11.03
CA ILE A 173 1.60 9.84 -10.50
C ILE A 173 1.63 11.06 -9.57
N THR A 174 1.91 10.83 -8.29
CA THR A 174 2.14 11.88 -7.29
C THR A 174 3.65 12.04 -7.03
N LYS A 175 4.18 13.26 -7.20
CA LYS A 175 5.58 13.58 -6.89
C LYS A 175 5.69 14.25 -5.53
N LEU A 176 6.57 13.72 -4.67
CA LEU A 176 6.86 14.30 -3.36
C LEU A 176 8.31 14.81 -3.30
N PRO A 177 8.54 16.00 -2.73
CA PRO A 177 9.85 16.61 -2.69
C PRO A 177 10.81 15.86 -1.75
N LEU A 178 12.11 15.93 -2.04
CA LEU A 178 13.14 15.66 -1.06
C LEU A 178 13.15 16.79 -0.02
N LEU A 179 12.89 16.46 1.23
CA LEU A 179 13.00 17.41 2.34
C LEU A 179 14.44 17.43 2.91
N PRO A 180 14.92 18.59 3.40
CA PRO A 180 16.27 18.72 3.95
C PRO A 180 16.44 18.00 5.30
N GLU A 181 15.34 17.81 6.02
CA GLU A 181 15.30 17.17 7.34
C GLU A 181 14.44 15.90 7.31
N GLU A 182 14.74 14.99 8.23
CA GLU A 182 13.95 13.77 8.40
C GLU A 182 12.55 14.10 8.93
N VAL A 183 11.52 13.51 8.31
CA VAL A 183 10.13 13.70 8.72
C VAL A 183 9.85 12.88 9.97
N THR A 184 10.03 13.50 11.14
CA THR A 184 9.85 12.85 12.44
C THR A 184 8.80 13.54 13.31
N GLY A 185 7.96 12.75 13.95
CA GLY A 185 6.89 13.24 14.82
C GLY A 185 5.61 13.65 14.08
N VAL A 186 4.51 13.74 14.84
CA VAL A 186 3.16 13.96 14.29
C VAL A 186 3.02 15.29 13.56
N GLY A 187 3.68 16.35 14.04
CA GLY A 187 3.65 17.67 13.41
C GLY A 187 4.28 17.65 12.01
N ALA A 188 5.46 17.06 11.87
CA ALA A 188 6.15 16.94 10.59
C ALA A 188 5.38 16.03 9.62
N LEU A 189 4.80 14.92 10.11
CA LEU A 189 3.96 14.04 9.29
C LEU A 189 2.72 14.76 8.75
N LYS A 190 2.04 15.57 9.58
CA LYS A 190 0.90 16.41 9.15
C LYS A 190 1.30 17.49 8.16
N ALA A 191 2.50 18.05 8.29
CA ALA A 191 3.02 19.01 7.32
C ALA A 191 3.33 18.31 5.99
N PHE A 192 4.00 17.17 6.03
CA PHE A 192 4.35 16.35 4.87
C PHE A 192 3.11 15.84 4.12
N SER A 193 2.06 15.44 4.84
CA SER A 193 0.82 14.93 4.23
C SER A 193 0.13 15.95 3.32
N ARG A 194 0.38 17.25 3.49
CA ARG A 194 -0.17 18.31 2.62
C ARG A 194 0.32 18.18 1.17
N HIS A 195 1.52 17.63 0.95
CA HIS A 195 2.08 17.43 -0.39
C HIS A 195 1.34 16.35 -1.21
N PHE A 196 0.51 15.52 -0.56
CA PHE A 196 -0.34 14.54 -1.26
C PHE A 196 -1.63 15.17 -1.79
N LEU A 197 -2.12 16.25 -1.17
CA LEU A 197 -3.36 16.92 -1.55
C LEU A 197 -3.15 18.01 -2.61
N SER A 198 -1.98 18.62 -2.61
CA SER A 198 -1.62 19.71 -3.51
C SER A 198 -0.24 19.46 -4.09
N PRO A 199 -0.08 19.46 -5.44
CA PRO A 199 1.21 19.28 -6.06
C PRO A 199 2.24 20.24 -5.48
N TYR A 200 3.40 19.71 -5.09
CA TYR A 200 4.49 20.55 -4.62
C TYR A 200 4.96 21.47 -5.76
N LEU A 201 4.95 22.78 -5.48
CA LEU A 201 5.49 23.79 -6.37
C LEU A 201 6.79 24.30 -5.75
N PRO A 202 7.94 24.14 -6.43
CA PRO A 202 9.17 24.80 -5.99
C PRO A 202 8.95 26.31 -5.95
N SER A 203 9.72 27.01 -5.11
CA SER A 203 9.65 28.46 -5.11
C SER A 203 10.15 28.99 -6.45
N PRO A 204 9.33 29.72 -7.24
CA PRO A 204 9.82 30.30 -8.47
C PRO A 204 10.65 31.53 -8.14
N SER A 205 11.93 31.52 -8.54
CA SER A 205 12.81 32.71 -8.56
C SER A 205 12.31 33.78 -9.54
N ARG A 206 11.51 33.40 -10.55
CA ARG A 206 10.73 34.29 -11.42
C ARG A 206 9.30 33.82 -11.52
N SER A 207 8.46 34.32 -10.62
CA SER A 207 7.03 34.12 -10.72
C SER A 207 6.47 35.04 -11.79
N THR A 208 5.67 34.49 -12.72
CA THR A 208 4.73 35.34 -13.44
C THR A 208 3.69 35.91 -12.46
N VAL A 209 3.00 36.99 -12.82
CA VAL A 209 1.93 37.57 -11.98
C VAL A 209 0.89 36.50 -11.63
N GLU A 210 0.56 35.63 -12.58
CA GLU A 210 -0.40 34.53 -12.45
C GLU A 210 0.07 33.48 -11.42
N ASP A 211 1.37 33.14 -11.40
CA ASP A 211 1.93 32.20 -10.42
C ASP A 211 1.89 32.76 -8.99
N LEU A 212 2.20 34.05 -8.84
CA LEU A 212 2.10 34.76 -7.56
C LEU A 212 0.66 34.84 -7.08
N GLU A 213 -0.28 35.15 -7.97
CA GLU A 213 -1.72 35.19 -7.65
C GLU A 213 -2.23 33.83 -7.18
N ARG A 214 -1.86 32.75 -7.87
CA ARG A 214 -2.22 31.37 -7.49
C ARG A 214 -1.58 30.95 -6.17
N ARG A 215 -0.36 31.40 -5.90
CA ARG A 215 0.32 31.12 -4.62
C ARG A 215 -0.31 31.92 -3.48
N ILE A 216 -0.65 33.18 -3.71
CA ILE A 216 -1.39 34.03 -2.75
C ILE A 216 -2.75 33.41 -2.45
N SER A 217 -3.49 32.92 -3.46
CA SER A 217 -4.79 32.27 -3.22
C SER A 217 -4.63 30.99 -2.39
N THR A 218 -3.62 30.17 -2.69
CA THR A 218 -3.35 28.93 -1.95
C THR A 218 -2.94 29.21 -0.51
N LEU A 219 -2.05 30.20 -0.28
CA LEU A 219 -1.61 30.60 1.05
C LEU A 219 -2.76 31.22 1.86
N ARG A 220 -3.65 31.99 1.22
CA ARG A 220 -4.87 32.51 1.88
C ARG A 220 -5.79 31.39 2.32
N GLN A 221 -5.98 30.36 1.50
CA GLN A 221 -6.77 29.20 1.88
C GLN A 221 -6.16 28.47 3.08
N GLN A 222 -4.84 28.22 3.02
CA GLN A 222 -4.12 27.58 4.13
C GLN A 222 -4.18 28.41 5.43
N LEU A 223 -4.13 29.74 5.32
CA LEU A 223 -4.28 30.64 6.46
C LEU A 223 -5.68 30.56 7.05
N GLN A 224 -6.73 30.59 6.23
CA GLN A 224 -8.11 30.44 6.69
C GLN A 224 -8.33 29.10 7.40
N ASP A 225 -7.80 28.01 6.85
CA ASP A 225 -7.92 26.68 7.46
C ASP A 225 -7.20 26.64 8.82
N ALA A 226 -6.01 27.24 8.92
CA ALA A 226 -5.25 27.34 10.16
C ALA A 226 -5.92 28.23 11.21
N GLU A 227 -6.51 29.36 10.80
CA GLU A 227 -7.28 30.26 11.68
C GLU A 227 -8.54 29.57 12.22
N ALA A 228 -9.25 28.81 11.37
CA ALA A 228 -10.41 28.03 11.77
C ALA A 228 -10.03 26.92 12.78
N GLU A 229 -8.89 26.26 12.59
CA GLU A 229 -8.35 25.28 13.53
C GLU A 229 -7.96 25.94 14.87
N LEU A 230 -7.30 27.11 14.81
CA LEU A 230 -6.92 27.89 16.00
C LEU A 230 -8.15 28.35 16.80
N GLU A 231 -9.21 28.82 16.14
CA GLU A 231 -10.47 29.18 16.79
C GLU A 231 -11.13 27.99 17.49
N LYS A 232 -11.17 26.82 16.84
CA LYS A 232 -11.70 25.59 17.46
C LYS A 232 -10.93 25.23 18.72
N LEU A 233 -9.60 25.33 18.69
CA LEU A 233 -8.75 25.06 19.86
C LEU A 233 -8.93 26.10 20.97
N ARG A 234 -9.12 27.39 20.63
CA ARG A 234 -9.43 28.45 21.60
C ARG A 234 -10.79 28.25 22.27
N LYS A 235 -11.81 27.89 21.50
CA LYS A 235 -13.17 27.58 22.01
C LYS A 235 -13.19 26.30 22.84
N GLY A 236 -12.36 25.30 22.51
CA GLY A 236 -12.18 24.09 23.30
C GLY A 236 -11.52 24.34 24.67
N LYS A 237 -10.55 25.27 24.75
CA LYS A 237 -9.92 25.68 26.02
C LYS A 237 -10.80 26.54 26.93
N GLN A 238 -11.87 27.15 26.42
CA GLN A 238 -12.82 27.93 27.23
C GLN A 238 -13.97 27.09 27.82
N LYS A 239 -14.10 25.82 27.41
CA LYS A 239 -15.13 24.88 27.91
C LYS A 239 -14.58 23.79 28.84
N ALA A 240 -13.28 23.85 29.18
CA ALA A 240 -12.61 22.96 30.13
C ALA A 240 -12.29 23.70 31.43
#